data_AF-B8M326-F1
#
_entry.id   AF-B8M326-F1
#
_cell.length_a   1.000
_cell.length_b   1.000
_cell.length_c   1.000
_cell.angle_alpha   90.00
_cell.angle_beta   90.00
_cell.angle_gamma   90.00
#
_symmetry.space_group_name_H-M   'P 1'
#
loop_
_entity.id
_entity.type
_entity.pdbx_description
1 polymer ?
#
loop_
_entity_poly.entity_id
_entity_poly.type
_entity_poly.pdbx_seq_one_letter_code
_entity_poly.pdbx_strand_id
1 'polypeptide(L)'
;MSLDLDSVDYSFQDGQLYVQKDDDLDSISSPYDEEEVERLELMHLIFTTTSDGYLHLAPINPYPQRILDIGCGTGTWCIEMADSYQSAEVIGVELSPSQPILVPPNLSFEIDGFEQEWTYSRSFDLIHARLLAGRILDWHRLMRRCFE
;
A
#
# COMPACT_ATOMS: atom_id res chain seq x y z
N MET A 1 22.42 -5.75 -14.65
CA MET A 1 23.25 -5.93 -13.46
C MET A 1 22.43 -6.80 -12.52
N SER A 2 22.90 -8.00 -12.19
CA SER A 2 22.17 -8.93 -11.31
C SER A 2 22.17 -8.37 -9.91
N LEU A 3 21.01 -8.31 -9.26
CA LEU A 3 20.89 -7.94 -7.84
C LEU A 3 21.21 -9.18 -7.00
N ASP A 4 22.19 -9.08 -6.12
CA ASP A 4 22.39 -10.06 -5.05
C ASP A 4 21.46 -9.68 -3.90
N LEU A 5 20.51 -10.58 -3.60
CA LEU A 5 19.60 -10.48 -2.46
C LEU A 5 20.30 -10.68 -1.10
N ASP A 6 21.61 -10.93 -1.10
CA ASP A 6 22.44 -11.22 0.07
C ASP A 6 22.91 -9.96 0.83
N SER A 7 22.56 -8.75 0.38
CA SER A 7 23.02 -7.51 1.01
C SER A 7 22.00 -6.84 1.94
N VAL A 8 20.88 -7.48 2.22
CA VAL A 8 19.84 -6.94 3.09
C VAL A 8 19.56 -7.94 4.21
N ASP A 9 19.94 -7.60 5.43
CA ASP A 9 19.55 -8.37 6.60
C ASP A 9 18.07 -8.11 6.90
N TYR A 10 17.21 -8.95 6.34
CA TYR A 10 15.78 -8.98 6.64
C TYR A 10 15.41 -10.26 7.39
N SER A 11 14.34 -10.16 8.18
CA SER A 11 13.75 -11.31 8.87
C SER A 11 12.25 -11.31 8.69
N PHE A 12 11.68 -12.50 8.50
CA PHE A 12 10.24 -12.70 8.49
C PHE A 12 9.80 -13.20 9.87
N GLN A 13 8.92 -12.48 10.54
CA GLN A 13 8.26 -12.92 11.77
C GLN A 13 6.76 -12.71 11.63
N ASP A 14 5.96 -13.73 11.94
CA ASP A 14 4.50 -13.69 11.87
C ASP A 14 3.91 -13.18 10.53
N GLY A 15 4.62 -13.44 9.42
CA GLY A 15 4.24 -12.99 8.08
C GLY A 15 4.61 -11.53 7.75
N GLN A 16 5.22 -10.82 8.70
CA GLN A 16 5.70 -9.44 8.52
C GLN A 16 7.21 -9.42 8.24
N LEU A 17 7.62 -8.52 7.35
CA LEU A 17 9.02 -8.27 7.01
C LEU A 17 9.64 -7.25 7.97
N TYR A 18 10.69 -7.63 8.67
CA TYR A 18 11.50 -6.76 9.53
C TYR A 18 12.87 -6.60 8.90
N VAL A 19 13.17 -5.40 8.41
CA VAL A 19 14.50 -5.04 7.92
C VAL A 19 15.33 -4.56 9.10
N GLN A 20 16.50 -5.17 9.34
CA GLN A 20 17.42 -4.68 10.35
C GLN A 20 18.02 -3.35 9.91
N LYS A 21 18.04 -2.40 10.84
CA LYS A 21 18.43 -1.01 10.60
C LYS A 21 19.96 -0.92 10.56
N ASP A 22 20.53 -0.82 9.37
CA ASP A 22 21.88 -0.27 9.20
C ASP A 22 21.80 1.26 9.09
N ASP A 23 22.79 1.98 9.63
CA ASP A 23 22.83 3.45 9.66
C ASP A 23 23.04 4.09 8.25
N ASP A 24 23.17 3.28 7.20
CA ASP A 24 23.35 3.69 5.78
C ASP A 24 22.02 3.77 4.99
N LEU A 25 20.90 3.97 5.68
CA LEU A 25 19.54 4.06 5.11
C LEU A 25 19.33 5.18 4.07
N ASP A 26 20.23 6.18 4.00
CA ASP A 26 20.19 7.24 2.99
C ASP A 26 20.44 6.73 1.55
N SER A 27 20.81 5.45 1.39
CA SER A 27 21.11 4.81 0.11
C SER A 27 20.08 3.77 -0.36
N ILE A 28 18.94 3.60 0.34
CA ILE A 28 17.86 2.75 -0.15
C ILE A 28 17.13 3.49 -1.28
N SER A 29 17.61 3.29 -2.51
CA SER A 29 16.89 3.74 -3.70
C SER A 29 15.54 3.00 -3.75
N SER A 30 14.45 3.76 -3.80
CA SER A 30 13.13 3.22 -4.15
C SER A 30 13.25 2.33 -5.40
N PRO A 31 12.53 1.19 -5.49
CA PRO A 31 12.45 0.42 -6.73
C PRO A 31 11.80 1.21 -7.87
N TYR A 32 11.12 2.31 -7.55
CA TYR A 32 10.68 3.30 -8.52
C TYR A 32 11.79 4.32 -8.76
N ASP A 33 11.98 4.70 -10.02
CA ASP A 33 12.77 5.89 -10.33
C ASP A 33 12.09 7.16 -9.80
N GLU A 34 12.86 8.24 -9.68
CA GLU A 34 12.37 9.52 -9.16
C GLU A 34 11.17 10.05 -9.97
N GLU A 35 11.17 9.82 -11.29
CA GLU A 35 10.08 10.24 -12.18
C GLU A 35 8.76 9.53 -11.84
N GLU A 36 8.80 8.22 -11.58
CA GLU A 36 7.60 7.46 -11.22
C GLU A 36 7.09 7.82 -9.81
N VAL A 37 8.00 8.10 -8.87
CA VAL A 37 7.62 8.64 -7.55
C VAL A 37 6.91 9.98 -7.71
N GLU A 38 7.49 10.93 -8.43
CA GLU A 38 6.87 12.23 -8.71
C GLU A 38 5.52 12.09 -9.40
N ARG A 39 5.41 11.16 -10.36
CA ARG A 39 4.15 10.87 -11.04
C ARG A 39 3.08 10.38 -10.07
N LEU A 40 3.42 9.47 -9.15
CA LEU A 40 2.49 8.93 -8.16
C LEU A 40 2.04 10.00 -7.16
N GLU A 41 2.95 10.84 -6.68
CA GLU A 41 2.63 11.97 -5.79
C GLU A 41 1.74 13.01 -6.47
N LEU A 42 2.05 13.37 -7.72
CA LEU A 42 1.21 14.27 -8.51
C LEU A 42 -0.19 13.70 -8.74
N MET A 43 -0.29 12.40 -9.07
CA MET A 43 -1.58 11.75 -9.23
C MET A 43 -2.37 11.74 -7.91
N HIS A 44 -1.72 11.47 -6.78
CA HIS A 44 -2.36 11.56 -5.47
C HIS A 44 -2.95 12.97 -5.25
N LEU A 45 -2.15 14.02 -5.47
CA LEU A 45 -2.61 15.41 -5.35
C LEU A 45 -3.79 15.72 -6.26
N ILE A 46 -3.76 15.28 -7.52
CA ILE A 46 -4.86 15.48 -8.48
C ILE A 46 -6.14 14.81 -7.98
N PHE A 47 -6.07 13.54 -7.54
CA PHE A 47 -7.25 12.83 -7.05
C PHE A 47 -7.85 13.50 -5.81
N THR A 48 -7.02 13.87 -4.84
CA THR A 48 -7.49 14.52 -3.61
C THR A 48 -8.07 15.91 -3.92
N THR A 49 -7.42 16.70 -4.78
CA THR A 49 -7.90 18.05 -5.15
C THR A 49 -9.22 18.00 -5.92
N THR A 50 -9.34 17.08 -6.88
CA THR A 50 -10.57 16.92 -7.68
C THR A 50 -11.72 16.30 -6.89
N SER A 51 -11.40 15.70 -5.74
CA SER A 51 -12.36 15.17 -4.77
C SER A 51 -12.60 16.14 -3.61
N ASP A 52 -12.40 17.45 -3.78
CA ASP A 52 -12.62 18.48 -2.74
C ASP A 52 -11.86 18.21 -1.41
N GLY A 53 -10.72 17.54 -1.48
CA GLY A 53 -9.91 17.17 -0.32
C GLY A 53 -10.28 15.81 0.32
N TYR A 54 -11.29 15.11 -0.20
CA TYR A 54 -11.66 13.78 0.28
C TYR A 54 -10.69 12.70 -0.22
N LEU A 55 -10.24 11.83 0.69
CA LEU A 55 -9.39 10.68 0.37
C LEU A 55 -10.17 9.53 -0.29
N HIS A 56 -11.47 9.47 -0.06
CA HIS A 56 -12.38 8.52 -0.70
C HIS A 56 -13.77 9.15 -0.80
N LEU A 57 -14.56 8.67 -1.77
CA LEU A 57 -15.95 9.09 -1.97
C LEU A 57 -16.95 8.02 -1.51
N ALA A 58 -16.45 6.90 -0.98
CA ALA A 58 -17.27 5.78 -0.59
C ALA A 58 -18.04 6.10 0.70
N PRO A 59 -19.34 5.81 0.78
CA PRO A 59 -20.11 6.02 2.00
C PRO A 59 -19.81 4.89 3.01
N ILE A 60 -18.71 5.02 3.75
CA ILE A 60 -18.30 4.07 4.78
C ILE A 60 -18.72 4.53 6.19
N ASN A 61 -18.68 3.61 7.15
CA ASN A 61 -18.87 3.94 8.56
C ASN A 61 -17.85 5.01 9.00
N PRO A 62 -18.22 6.01 9.84
CA PRO A 62 -17.27 6.99 10.38
C PRO A 62 -16.10 6.37 11.17
N TYR A 63 -16.27 5.15 11.67
CA TYR A 63 -15.28 4.38 12.42
C TYR A 63 -15.02 3.03 11.74
N PRO A 64 -14.42 3.02 10.53
CA PRO A 64 -14.05 1.77 9.87
C PRO A 64 -13.01 1.04 10.73
N GLN A 65 -13.01 -0.28 10.65
CA GLN A 65 -12.12 -1.15 11.40
C GLN A 65 -11.00 -1.70 10.53
N ARG A 66 -11.24 -1.93 9.23
CA ARG A 66 -10.23 -2.47 8.30
C ARG A 66 -10.32 -1.84 6.92
N ILE A 67 -9.19 -1.35 6.41
CA ILE A 67 -9.06 -0.71 5.11
C ILE A 67 -7.91 -1.36 4.35
N LEU A 68 -8.13 -1.68 3.08
CA LEU A 68 -7.13 -2.23 2.17
C LEU A 68 -6.89 -1.26 1.01
N ASP A 69 -5.63 -0.98 0.69
CA ASP A 69 -5.21 -0.30 -0.54
C ASP A 69 -4.45 -1.26 -1.44
N ILE A 70 -4.98 -1.54 -2.63
CA ILE A 70 -4.41 -2.46 -3.60
C ILE A 70 -3.53 -1.69 -4.57
N GLY A 71 -2.25 -2.07 -4.66
CA GLY A 71 -1.24 -1.39 -5.46
C GLY A 71 -1.00 0.02 -4.93
N CYS A 72 -0.65 0.13 -3.65
CA CYS A 72 -0.57 1.39 -2.92
C CYS A 72 0.55 2.34 -3.39
N GLY A 73 1.42 1.90 -4.30
CA GLY A 73 2.52 2.71 -4.83
C GLY A 73 3.45 3.19 -3.71
N THR A 74 3.67 4.51 -3.63
CA THR A 74 4.49 5.16 -2.59
C THR A 74 3.89 5.06 -1.18
N GLY A 75 2.60 4.72 -1.07
CA GLY A 75 1.90 4.58 0.21
C GLY A 75 1.33 5.88 0.78
N THR A 76 1.46 7.01 0.09
CA THR A 76 0.96 8.33 0.55
C THR A 76 -0.52 8.30 0.94
N TRP A 77 -1.36 7.66 0.11
CA TRP A 77 -2.79 7.52 0.42
C TRP A 77 -3.04 6.70 1.69
N CYS A 78 -2.30 5.60 1.89
CA CYS A 78 -2.42 4.76 3.08
C CYS A 78 -2.07 5.54 4.36
N ILE A 79 -1.02 6.35 4.32
CA ILE A 79 -0.58 7.16 5.46
C ILE A 79 -1.68 8.15 5.85
N GLU A 80 -2.21 8.91 4.88
CA GLU A 80 -3.27 9.87 5.15
C GLU A 80 -4.57 9.22 5.64
N MET A 81 -4.90 8.03 5.13
CA MET A 81 -6.04 7.25 5.60
C MET A 81 -5.84 6.73 7.03
N ALA A 82 -4.64 6.28 7.37
CA ALA A 82 -4.31 5.80 8.71
C ALA A 82 -4.36 6.93 9.74
N ASP A 83 -3.87 8.12 9.39
CA ASP A 83 -3.97 9.32 10.22
C ASP A 83 -5.43 9.79 10.39
N SER A 84 -6.23 9.74 9.32
CA SER A 84 -7.63 10.17 9.31
C SER A 84 -8.55 9.20 10.07
N TYR A 85 -8.27 7.89 10.00
CA TYR A 85 -9.08 6.83 10.59
C TYR A 85 -8.28 5.99 11.57
N GLN A 86 -7.98 6.57 12.74
CA GLN A 86 -7.25 5.89 13.82
C GLN A 86 -7.96 4.63 14.37
N SER A 87 -9.25 4.43 14.07
CA SER A 87 -9.98 3.21 14.42
C SER A 87 -9.69 2.04 13.48
N ALA A 88 -9.15 2.30 12.30
CA ALA A 88 -8.93 1.30 11.28
C ALA A 88 -7.50 0.79 11.29
N GLU A 89 -7.37 -0.53 11.11
CA GLU A 89 -6.18 -1.15 10.56
C GLU A 89 -6.14 -0.86 9.05
N VAL A 90 -5.12 -0.13 8.59
CA VAL A 90 -4.88 0.16 7.17
C VAL A 90 -3.78 -0.75 6.67
N ILE A 91 -4.04 -1.44 5.57
CA ILE A 91 -3.09 -2.35 4.93
C ILE A 91 -2.86 -1.86 3.51
N GLY A 92 -1.62 -1.51 3.16
CA GLY A 92 -1.21 -1.23 1.78
C GLY A 92 -0.50 -2.42 1.17
N VAL A 93 -0.93 -2.86 -0.01
CA VAL A 93 -0.31 -3.98 -0.73
C VAL A 93 0.35 -3.46 -2.00
N GLU A 94 1.62 -3.81 -2.21
CA GLU A 94 2.35 -3.46 -3.44
C GLU A 94 3.43 -4.51 -3.73
N LEU A 95 3.71 -4.78 -5.00
CA LEU A 95 4.74 -5.73 -5.42
C LEU A 95 6.17 -5.21 -5.18
N SER A 96 6.31 -3.92 -4.97
CA SER A 96 7.58 -3.20 -4.88
C SER A 96 7.76 -2.60 -3.48
N PRO A 97 8.88 -2.88 -2.78
CA PRO A 97 9.19 -2.33 -1.47
C PRO A 97 9.67 -0.87 -1.60
N SER A 98 8.73 0.07 -1.74
CA SER A 98 9.03 1.49 -1.94
C SER A 98 8.52 2.40 -0.82
N GLN A 99 7.86 1.80 0.18
CA GLN A 99 7.09 2.54 1.17
C GLN A 99 7.99 2.96 2.35
N PRO A 100 7.67 4.08 3.03
CA PRO A 100 8.49 4.58 4.12
C PRO A 100 8.50 3.61 5.32
N ILE A 101 9.62 3.61 6.04
CA ILE A 101 9.80 2.77 7.24
C ILE A 101 9.02 3.33 8.43
N LEU A 102 8.93 4.66 8.53
CA LEU A 102 8.21 5.33 9.61
C LEU A 102 6.79 5.67 9.16
N VAL A 103 5.83 4.92 9.68
CA VAL A 103 4.41 5.01 9.35
C VAL A 103 3.54 5.15 10.60
N PRO A 104 2.28 5.59 10.47
CA PRO A 104 1.32 5.53 11.57
C PRO A 104 1.21 4.11 12.16
N PRO A 105 0.97 3.98 13.48
CA PRO A 105 0.99 2.68 14.17
C PRO A 105 -0.13 1.72 13.74
N ASN A 106 -1.16 2.23 13.06
CA ASN A 106 -2.27 1.48 12.51
C ASN A 106 -2.13 1.20 11.00
N LEU A 107 -0.94 1.42 10.43
CA LEU A 107 -0.62 1.14 9.03
C LEU A 107 0.44 0.03 8.92
N SER A 108 0.18 -0.97 8.08
CA SER A 108 1.17 -1.93 7.60
C SER A 108 1.27 -1.94 6.09
N PHE A 109 2.45 -2.26 5.58
CA PHE A 109 2.69 -2.52 4.16
C PHE A 109 3.06 -3.98 3.94
N GLU A 110 2.43 -4.60 2.95
CA GLU A 110 2.62 -6.00 2.59
C GLU A 110 3.14 -6.09 1.16
N ILE A 111 4.22 -6.86 0.96
CA ILE A 111 4.73 -7.18 -0.36
C ILE A 111 4.00 -8.41 -0.86
N ASP A 112 2.89 -8.22 -1.55
CA ASP A 112 2.08 -9.32 -2.07
C ASP A 112 1.50 -9.00 -3.45
N GLY A 113 1.29 -10.05 -4.24
CA GLY A 113 0.59 -9.96 -5.51
C GLY A 113 -0.90 -10.00 -5.28
N PHE A 114 -1.59 -8.89 -5.53
CA PHE A 114 -3.04 -8.76 -5.39
C PHE A 114 -3.86 -9.74 -6.26
N GLU A 115 -3.26 -10.39 -7.27
CA GLU A 115 -3.89 -11.46 -8.07
C GLU A 115 -3.73 -12.88 -7.47
N GLN A 116 -2.95 -13.02 -6.39
CA GLN A 116 -2.77 -14.28 -5.65
C GLN A 116 -3.92 -14.51 -4.66
N GLU A 117 -3.97 -15.69 -4.03
CA GLU A 117 -5.01 -15.99 -3.05
C GLU A 117 -4.85 -15.11 -1.81
N TRP A 118 -5.92 -14.38 -1.45
CA TRP A 118 -5.90 -13.51 -0.29
C TRP A 118 -6.02 -14.34 0.98
N THR A 119 -5.14 -14.09 1.95
CA THR A 119 -5.08 -14.84 3.20
C THR A 119 -5.83 -14.17 4.36
N TYR A 120 -6.53 -13.07 4.08
CA TYR A 120 -7.28 -12.31 5.07
C TYR A 120 -8.44 -13.13 5.66
N SER A 121 -8.52 -13.17 6.98
CA SER A 121 -9.55 -13.93 7.72
C SER A 121 -10.82 -13.11 8.00
N ARG A 122 -10.81 -11.81 7.67
CA ARG A 122 -11.90 -10.86 7.90
C ARG A 122 -12.10 -10.01 6.65
N SER A 123 -13.31 -9.53 6.44
CA SER A 123 -13.64 -8.57 5.37
C SER A 123 -13.03 -7.19 5.67
N PHE A 124 -13.08 -6.30 4.67
CA PHE A 124 -12.68 -4.90 4.79
C PHE A 124 -13.91 -3.99 4.72
N ASP A 125 -13.88 -2.89 5.47
CA ASP A 125 -14.92 -1.86 5.40
C ASP A 125 -14.73 -0.96 4.17
N LEU A 126 -13.49 -0.85 3.69
CA LEU A 126 -13.12 -0.17 2.46
C LEU A 126 -11.99 -0.94 1.77
N ILE A 127 -12.17 -1.20 0.48
CA ILE A 127 -11.10 -1.61 -0.42
C ILE A 127 -10.92 -0.49 -1.44
N HIS A 128 -9.73 0.07 -1.47
CA HIS A 128 -9.32 1.12 -2.40
C HIS A 128 -8.34 0.57 -3.43
N ALA A 129 -8.44 1.07 -4.65
CA ALA A 129 -7.58 0.71 -5.76
C ALA A 129 -7.60 1.83 -6.79
N ARG A 130 -6.45 2.35 -7.18
CA ARG A 130 -6.30 3.34 -8.25
C ARG A 130 -5.01 3.12 -9.01
N LEU A 131 -4.94 3.62 -10.25
CA LEU A 131 -3.75 3.53 -11.11
C LEU A 131 -3.27 2.10 -11.42
N LEU A 132 -4.16 1.09 -11.33
CA LEU A 132 -3.82 -0.31 -11.64
C LEU A 132 -4.06 -0.69 -13.11
N ALA A 133 -4.35 0.28 -13.98
CA ALA A 133 -4.53 0.03 -15.40
C ALA A 133 -3.26 -0.58 -15.99
N GLY A 134 -3.39 -1.75 -16.63
CA GLY A 134 -2.25 -2.51 -17.17
C GLY A 134 -1.45 -3.32 -16.15
N ARG A 135 -1.79 -3.25 -14.86
CA ARG A 135 -1.16 -4.04 -13.78
C ARG A 135 -1.99 -5.24 -13.33
N ILE A 136 -3.26 -5.32 -13.75
CA ILE A 136 -4.18 -6.43 -13.46
C ILE A 136 -4.43 -7.25 -14.72
N LEU A 137 -4.21 -8.57 -14.65
CA LEU A 137 -4.51 -9.50 -15.74
C LEU A 137 -6.00 -9.92 -15.76
N ASP A 138 -6.58 -10.22 -14.58
CA ASP A 138 -7.98 -10.64 -14.46
C ASP A 138 -8.79 -9.76 -13.48
N TRP A 139 -9.36 -8.69 -14.01
CA TRP A 139 -10.24 -7.79 -13.25
C TRP A 139 -11.48 -8.50 -12.70
N HIS A 140 -12.05 -9.48 -13.39
CA HIS A 140 -13.24 -10.19 -12.90
C HIS A 140 -12.94 -11.04 -11.67
N ARG A 141 -11.75 -11.65 -11.63
CA ARG A 141 -11.25 -12.37 -10.46
C ARG A 141 -10.96 -11.41 -9.31
N LEU A 142 -10.26 -10.32 -9.56
CA LEU A 142 -9.96 -9.31 -8.53
C LEU A 142 -11.24 -8.76 -7.91
N MET A 143 -12.20 -8.32 -8.73
CA MET A 143 -13.46 -7.76 -8.24
C MET A 143 -14.26 -8.77 -7.43
N ARG A 144 -14.30 -10.06 -7.81
CA ARG A 144 -14.99 -11.09 -7.01
C ARG A 144 -14.41 -11.20 -5.61
N ARG A 145 -13.09 -11.19 -5.48
CA ARG A 145 -12.40 -11.26 -4.19
C ARG A 145 -12.67 -10.07 -3.29
N CYS A 146 -12.79 -8.88 -3.87
CA CYS A 146 -13.14 -7.69 -3.10
C CYS A 146 -14.52 -7.82 -2.39
N PHE A 147 -15.38 -8.76 -2.80
CA PHE A 147 -16.70 -9.00 -2.20
C PHE A 147 -16.80 -10.30 -1.39
N GLU A 148 -15.70 -11.07 -1.28
CA GLU A 148 -15.62 -12.26 -0.41
C GLU A 148 -15.33 -11.84 1.04
#